data_AF-A8RC77-F1
#
_entry.id   AF-A8RC77-F1
#
_cell.length_a   1.000
_cell.length_b   1.000
_cell.length_c   1.000
_cell.angle_alpha   90.00
_cell.angle_beta   90.00
_cell.angle_gamma   90.00
#
_symmetry.space_group_name_H-M   'P 1'
#
loop_
_entity.id
_entity.type
_entity.pdbx_description
1 polymer ?
#
loop_
_entity_poly.entity_id
_entity_poly.type
_entity_poly.pdbx_seq_one_letter_code
_entity_poly.pdbx_strand_id
1 'polypeptide(L)'
;MNSKHRIQNFWKSFMLVKADLQKAMKEENIAEYSHILKDLNEKLKTVCACGMEIEMSDTGFYEMTFDTAGNKTAQLCAALLKKDAPKELAEDWIINSYRQPLSDKAMHTVLDIQGKSYTGADFKVYYTIEDALGTLSLKVYCEGLKELAQERKESIVAYMLELFIGELEFEARISHVDILDAPCDEENVCLLPNLYEDICDIIIDKDWVEYHDPLSIYTAYKLDEKPVSETLRNDRKLIVTTNAPLQEELMRKEDGMCRDFLALGGEYGFLYYEVLYEDEKEALVRQQLEKEINDLLYPMSIARTMGGAVGEYYSYIDIAVFDKDGFMIALEKINEHMNFKIYYKSFL
;
A
#
# COMPACT_ATOMS: atom_id res chain seq x y z
N MET A 1 -5.68 18.33 13.86
CA MET A 1 -6.14 18.38 12.45
C MET A 1 -6.17 16.96 11.92
N ASN A 2 -7.34 16.49 11.48
CA ASN A 2 -7.53 15.13 10.96
C ASN A 2 -6.84 14.94 9.58
N SER A 3 -6.68 13.69 9.16
CA SER A 3 -6.02 13.32 7.89
C SER A 3 -6.70 13.99 6.70
N LYS A 4 -8.04 13.93 6.63
CA LYS A 4 -8.84 14.54 5.57
C LYS A 4 -8.51 16.02 5.35
N HIS A 5 -8.42 16.80 6.43
CA HIS A 5 -8.11 18.23 6.31
C HIS A 5 -6.65 18.50 5.93
N ARG A 6 -5.71 17.66 6.38
CA ARG A 6 -4.30 17.73 5.96
C ARG A 6 -4.15 17.51 4.45
N ILE A 7 -4.83 16.51 3.90
CA ILE A 7 -4.87 16.22 2.46
C ILE A 7 -5.40 17.40 1.66
N GLN A 8 -6.51 17.99 2.08
CA GLN A 8 -7.06 19.19 1.42
C GLN A 8 -6.08 20.37 1.43
N ASN A 9 -5.34 20.55 2.54
CA ASN A 9 -4.36 21.63 2.65
C ASN A 9 -3.09 21.35 1.83
N PHE A 10 -2.69 20.08 1.67
CA PHE A 10 -1.64 19.68 0.74
C PHE A 10 -2.03 20.05 -0.69
N TRP A 11 -3.22 19.66 -1.15
CA TRP A 11 -3.66 19.97 -2.51
C TRP A 11 -3.77 21.47 -2.78
N LYS A 12 -4.26 22.27 -1.82
CA LYS A 12 -4.22 23.74 -1.93
C LYS A 12 -2.79 24.26 -2.11
N SER A 13 -1.84 23.73 -1.35
CA SER A 13 -0.44 24.12 -1.45
C SER A 13 0.17 23.71 -2.80
N PHE A 14 -0.14 22.51 -3.29
CA PHE A 14 0.30 22.02 -4.59
C PHE A 14 -0.22 22.91 -5.72
N MET A 15 -1.52 23.24 -5.72
CA MET A 15 -2.12 24.08 -6.76
C MET A 15 -1.51 25.48 -6.85
N LEU A 16 -1.00 26.03 -5.74
CA LEU A 16 -0.32 27.33 -5.74
C LEU A 16 1.03 27.30 -6.47
N VAL A 17 1.74 26.17 -6.44
CA VAL A 17 3.07 26.02 -7.04
C VAL A 17 3.05 25.23 -8.35
N LYS A 18 1.89 24.70 -8.76
CA LYS A 18 1.73 23.86 -9.97
C LYS A 18 2.32 24.53 -11.21
N ALA A 19 1.99 25.80 -11.45
CA ALA A 19 2.44 26.51 -12.65
C ALA A 19 3.97 26.67 -12.70
N ASP A 20 4.59 27.00 -11.55
CA ASP A 20 6.04 27.15 -11.44
C ASP A 20 6.75 25.80 -11.59
N LEU A 21 6.20 24.74 -11.00
CA LEU A 21 6.67 23.37 -11.17
C LEU A 21 6.64 22.95 -12.65
N GLN A 22 5.50 23.13 -13.32
CA GLN A 22 5.32 22.80 -14.73
C GLN A 22 6.28 23.60 -15.62
N LYS A 23 6.50 24.88 -15.31
CA LYS A 23 7.45 25.72 -16.02
C LYS A 23 8.89 25.21 -15.83
N ALA A 24 9.28 24.91 -14.59
CA ALA A 24 10.62 24.40 -14.29
C ALA A 24 10.91 23.08 -15.01
N MET A 25 9.92 22.17 -15.09
CA MET A 25 10.04 20.92 -15.84
C MET A 25 10.20 21.17 -17.35
N LYS A 26 9.37 22.03 -17.94
CA LYS A 26 9.43 22.36 -19.38
C LYS A 26 10.72 23.07 -19.80
N GLU A 27 11.27 23.90 -18.92
CA GLU A 27 12.52 24.63 -19.15
C GLU A 27 13.77 23.81 -18.77
N GLU A 28 13.60 22.55 -18.35
CA GLU A 28 14.67 21.67 -17.83
C GLU A 28 15.48 22.34 -16.69
N ASN A 29 14.82 23.19 -15.90
CA ASN A 29 15.43 23.89 -14.79
C ASN A 29 15.47 22.97 -13.56
N ILE A 30 16.47 22.09 -13.53
CA ILE A 30 16.67 21.06 -12.49
C ILE A 30 16.72 21.68 -11.09
N ALA A 31 17.35 22.85 -10.92
CA ALA A 31 17.51 23.48 -9.61
C ALA A 31 16.16 23.93 -9.03
N GLU A 32 15.34 24.62 -9.84
CA GLU A 32 14.01 25.08 -9.42
C GLU A 32 13.05 23.91 -9.19
N TYR A 33 13.02 22.95 -10.13
CA TYR A 33 12.22 21.73 -10.00
C TYR A 33 12.55 20.99 -8.69
N SER A 34 13.84 20.77 -8.42
CA SER A 34 14.28 20.05 -7.22
C SER A 34 13.92 20.80 -5.93
N HIS A 35 13.99 22.13 -5.95
CA HIS A 35 13.60 22.96 -4.81
C HIS A 35 12.10 22.83 -4.51
N ILE A 36 11.25 23.02 -5.53
CA ILE A 36 9.79 22.91 -5.38
C ILE A 36 9.39 21.49 -4.94
N LEU A 37 9.95 20.47 -5.58
CA LEU A 37 9.65 19.07 -5.25
C LEU A 37 10.07 18.73 -3.82
N LYS A 38 11.22 19.24 -3.34
CA LYS A 38 11.66 19.06 -1.96
C LYS A 38 10.68 19.67 -0.97
N ASP A 39 10.26 20.92 -1.17
CA ASP A 39 9.30 21.59 -0.28
C ASP A 39 7.95 20.85 -0.23
N LEU A 40 7.48 20.35 -1.38
CA LEU A 40 6.27 19.55 -1.45
C LEU A 40 6.43 18.21 -0.72
N ASN A 41 7.59 17.54 -0.87
CA ASN A 41 7.90 16.30 -0.17
C ASN A 41 8.02 16.47 1.34
N GLU A 42 8.57 17.58 1.82
CA GLU A 42 8.60 17.90 3.25
C GLU A 42 7.19 18.04 3.84
N LYS A 43 6.27 18.67 3.09
CA LYS A 43 4.85 18.73 3.47
C LYS A 43 4.22 17.34 3.43
N LEU A 44 4.41 16.59 2.35
CA LEU A 44 3.81 15.28 2.12
C LEU A 44 4.16 14.27 3.22
N LYS A 45 5.40 14.27 3.72
CA LYS A 45 5.82 13.44 4.87
C LYS A 45 4.92 13.62 6.10
N THR A 46 4.41 14.83 6.34
CA THR A 46 3.51 15.12 7.48
C THR A 46 2.05 14.73 7.26
N VAL A 47 1.69 14.39 6.02
CA VAL A 47 0.32 14.05 5.59
C VAL A 47 0.18 12.55 5.34
N CYS A 48 1.19 11.93 4.71
CA CYS A 48 1.12 10.53 4.26
C CYS A 48 2.34 9.68 4.63
N ALA A 49 3.32 10.23 5.35
CA ALA A 49 4.58 9.54 5.66
C ALA A 49 5.30 8.96 4.42
N CYS A 50 5.12 9.61 3.27
CA CYS A 50 5.64 9.13 1.98
C CYS A 50 6.31 10.27 1.21
N GLY A 51 7.03 9.89 0.15
CA GLY A 51 7.53 10.82 -0.86
C GLY A 51 6.62 10.85 -2.08
N MET A 52 6.92 11.76 -3.01
CA MET A 52 6.38 11.76 -4.35
C MET A 52 7.48 12.05 -5.38
N GLU A 53 7.25 11.49 -6.55
CA GLU A 53 8.03 11.66 -7.76
C GLU A 53 7.14 12.29 -8.81
N ILE A 54 7.72 13.19 -9.61
CA ILE A 54 6.99 13.88 -10.68
C ILE A 54 7.81 13.83 -11.96
N GLU A 55 7.23 13.20 -12.98
CA GLU A 55 7.84 12.97 -14.28
C GLU A 55 6.97 13.60 -15.37
N MET A 56 7.57 13.82 -16.55
CA MET A 56 6.82 14.23 -17.74
C MET A 56 6.86 13.07 -18.71
N SER A 57 5.71 12.43 -18.93
CA SER A 57 5.60 11.33 -19.88
C SER A 57 5.90 11.80 -21.31
N ASP A 58 6.30 10.86 -22.16
CA ASP A 58 6.50 11.08 -23.60
C ASP A 58 5.23 11.62 -24.31
N THR A 59 4.06 11.38 -23.72
CA THR A 59 2.77 11.85 -24.23
C THR A 59 2.42 13.29 -23.82
N GLY A 60 3.29 13.94 -23.04
CA GLY A 60 3.14 15.34 -22.60
C GLY A 60 2.28 15.52 -21.34
N PHE A 61 1.79 14.43 -20.73
CA PHE A 61 1.17 14.46 -19.41
C PHE A 61 2.22 14.51 -18.31
N TYR A 62 1.89 15.18 -17.21
CA TYR A 62 2.67 15.09 -15.97
C TYR A 62 2.22 13.86 -15.20
N GLU A 63 3.16 13.08 -14.70
CA GLU A 63 2.88 11.92 -13.88
C GLU A 63 3.36 12.19 -12.47
N MET A 64 2.46 12.11 -11.49
CA MET A 64 2.76 12.19 -10.07
C MET A 64 2.55 10.82 -9.44
N THR A 65 3.60 10.30 -8.82
CA THR A 65 3.57 9.01 -8.14
C THR A 65 3.92 9.19 -6.68
N PHE A 66 3.01 8.78 -5.78
CA PHE A 66 3.30 8.69 -4.35
C PHE A 66 4.07 7.41 -4.06
N ASP A 67 5.32 7.55 -3.63
CA ASP A 67 6.21 6.44 -3.27
C ASP A 67 5.98 6.08 -1.80
N THR A 68 5.29 4.97 -1.57
CA THR A 68 4.88 4.56 -0.23
C THR A 68 5.83 3.55 0.40
N ALA A 69 6.79 3.02 -0.36
CA ALA A 69 7.75 2.00 0.06
C ALA A 69 7.09 0.82 0.80
N GLY A 70 5.92 0.36 0.32
CA GLY A 70 5.16 -0.73 0.92
C GLY A 70 4.51 -0.42 2.28
N ASN A 71 4.59 0.80 2.80
CA ASN A 71 3.99 1.16 4.08
C ASN A 71 2.47 1.26 3.97
N LYS A 72 1.73 0.34 4.59
CA LYS A 72 0.25 0.28 4.53
C LYS A 72 -0.45 1.57 4.98
N THR A 73 0.07 2.26 6.00
CA THR A 73 -0.47 3.55 6.45
C THR A 73 -0.27 4.63 5.38
N ALA A 74 0.92 4.66 4.76
CA ALA A 74 1.21 5.56 3.65
C ALA A 74 0.34 5.25 2.42
N GLN A 75 0.18 3.98 2.05
CA GLN A 75 -0.72 3.54 0.97
C GLN A 75 -2.17 4.00 1.20
N LEU A 76 -2.70 3.88 2.42
CA LEU A 76 -4.05 4.36 2.77
C LEU A 76 -4.18 5.87 2.57
N CYS A 77 -3.20 6.64 3.05
CA CYS A 77 -3.19 8.08 2.90
C CYS A 77 -2.98 8.51 1.43
N ALA A 78 -2.12 7.82 0.67
CA ALA A 78 -1.87 8.08 -0.75
C ALA A 78 -3.10 7.75 -1.62
N ALA A 79 -3.81 6.68 -1.31
CA ALA A 79 -5.09 6.36 -1.96
C ALA A 79 -6.13 7.47 -1.72
N LEU A 80 -6.16 8.02 -0.50
CA LEU A 80 -7.04 9.15 -0.18
C LEU A 80 -6.59 10.44 -0.88
N LEU A 81 -5.28 10.71 -0.97
CA LEU A 81 -4.73 11.82 -1.75
C LEU A 81 -5.18 11.76 -3.20
N LYS A 82 -4.99 10.61 -3.86
CA LYS A 82 -5.40 10.37 -5.25
C LYS A 82 -6.91 10.58 -5.42
N LYS A 83 -7.73 10.04 -4.50
CA LYS A 83 -9.19 10.19 -4.53
C LYS A 83 -9.63 11.66 -4.43
N ASP A 84 -8.97 12.42 -3.55
CA ASP A 84 -9.31 13.81 -3.25
C ASP A 84 -8.51 14.83 -4.08
N ALA A 85 -7.84 14.37 -5.15
CA ALA A 85 -7.13 15.25 -6.05
C ALA A 85 -8.07 16.30 -6.68
N PRO A 86 -7.62 17.56 -6.84
CA PRO A 86 -8.38 18.59 -7.53
C PRO A 86 -8.77 18.14 -8.93
N LYS A 87 -10.03 18.39 -9.33
CA LYS A 87 -10.56 17.96 -10.64
C LYS A 87 -9.80 18.59 -11.79
N GLU A 88 -9.24 19.78 -11.57
CA GLU A 88 -8.40 20.51 -12.52
C GLU A 88 -7.12 19.77 -12.91
N LEU A 89 -6.70 18.75 -12.15
CA LEU A 89 -5.53 17.93 -12.49
C LEU A 89 -5.88 16.81 -13.48
N ALA A 90 -7.14 16.41 -13.60
CA ALA A 90 -7.54 15.30 -14.46
C ALA A 90 -7.32 15.56 -15.97
N GLU A 91 -7.07 16.82 -16.36
CA GLU A 91 -6.82 17.20 -17.76
C GLU A 91 -5.38 16.90 -18.22
N ASP A 92 -4.39 17.16 -17.36
CA ASP A 92 -2.97 17.12 -17.71
C ASP A 92 -2.09 16.30 -16.75
N TRP A 93 -2.67 15.68 -15.71
CA TRP A 93 -1.94 14.86 -14.73
C TRP A 93 -2.45 13.43 -14.62
N ILE A 94 -1.51 12.49 -14.58
CA ILE A 94 -1.69 11.13 -14.10
C ILE A 94 -1.26 11.12 -12.63
N ILE A 95 -2.12 10.60 -11.74
CA ILE A 95 -1.84 10.53 -10.30
C ILE A 95 -1.89 9.06 -9.86
N ASN A 96 -0.76 8.56 -9.36
CA ASN A 96 -0.61 7.21 -8.84
C ASN A 96 -0.45 7.25 -7.32
N SER A 97 -1.20 6.37 -6.63
CA SER A 97 -1.16 6.25 -5.17
C SER A 97 -0.08 5.29 -4.66
N TYR A 98 0.70 4.71 -5.57
CA TYR A 98 1.81 3.79 -5.32
C TYR A 98 2.68 3.74 -6.58
N ARG A 99 3.92 3.28 -6.43
CA ARG A 99 4.87 3.12 -7.55
C ARG A 99 4.35 2.14 -8.61
N GLN A 100 4.30 2.62 -9.86
CA GLN A 100 3.97 1.80 -11.02
C GLN A 100 5.21 1.03 -11.51
N PRO A 101 5.04 -0.17 -12.10
CA PRO A 101 6.11 -0.90 -12.75
C PRO A 101 6.69 -0.11 -13.93
N LEU A 102 7.94 -0.39 -14.27
CA LEU A 102 8.61 0.10 -15.48
C LEU A 102 8.51 1.62 -15.71
N SER A 103 8.53 2.42 -14.64
CA SER A 103 8.49 3.88 -14.76
C SER A 103 9.70 4.46 -15.50
N ASP A 104 9.61 5.71 -15.96
CA ASP A 104 10.75 6.35 -16.64
C ASP A 104 11.99 6.38 -15.73
N LYS A 105 11.80 6.63 -14.42
CA LYS A 105 12.86 6.47 -13.44
C LYS A 105 13.45 5.07 -13.40
N ALA A 106 12.66 4.01 -13.50
CA ALA A 106 13.17 2.64 -13.55
C ALA A 106 14.16 2.45 -14.70
N MET A 107 13.75 2.89 -15.90
CA MET A 107 14.54 2.72 -17.13
C MET A 107 15.84 3.53 -17.14
N HIS A 108 15.86 4.68 -16.46
CA HIS A 108 17.02 5.56 -16.42
C HIS A 108 17.85 5.45 -15.13
N THR A 109 17.49 4.55 -14.23
CA THR A 109 18.22 4.37 -12.97
C THR A 109 19.60 3.75 -13.21
N VAL A 110 20.62 4.47 -12.77
CA VAL A 110 22.02 4.02 -12.75
C VAL A 110 22.51 4.05 -11.31
N LEU A 111 22.85 2.88 -10.79
CA LEU A 111 23.47 2.73 -9.48
C LEU A 111 24.98 2.91 -9.59
N ASP A 112 25.54 3.82 -8.79
CA ASP A 112 26.99 3.84 -8.54
C ASP A 112 27.33 2.91 -7.38
N ILE A 113 28.06 1.84 -7.68
CA ILE A 113 28.53 0.88 -6.69
C ILE A 113 30.05 0.79 -6.82
N GLN A 114 30.74 1.27 -5.79
CA GLN A 114 32.21 1.30 -5.74
C GLN A 114 32.84 1.97 -6.99
N GLY A 115 32.21 3.04 -7.52
CA GLY A 115 32.70 3.77 -8.69
C GLY A 115 32.48 3.08 -10.03
N LYS A 116 31.61 2.05 -10.08
CA LYS A 116 31.13 1.42 -11.31
C LYS A 116 29.62 1.63 -11.43
N SER A 117 29.16 1.84 -12.65
CA SER A 117 27.76 2.03 -12.99
C SER A 117 27.08 0.69 -13.25
N TYR A 118 25.91 0.49 -12.63
CA TYR A 118 25.04 -0.67 -12.84
C TYR A 118 23.61 -0.20 -13.14
N THR A 119 22.93 -0.93 -13.99
CA THR A 119 21.54 -0.69 -14.43
C THR A 119 20.69 -1.93 -14.19
N GLY A 120 19.38 -1.87 -14.43
CA GLY A 120 18.53 -3.06 -14.36
C GLY A 120 19.04 -4.23 -15.22
N ALA A 121 19.67 -3.95 -16.36
CA ALA A 121 20.21 -4.98 -17.25
C ALA A 121 21.38 -5.77 -16.67
N ASP A 122 22.00 -5.29 -15.58
CA ASP A 122 23.09 -5.98 -14.88
C ASP A 122 22.59 -6.98 -13.82
N PHE A 123 21.28 -6.99 -13.55
CA PHE A 123 20.62 -7.89 -12.59
C PHE A 123 20.02 -9.08 -13.32
N LYS A 124 20.49 -10.28 -12.96
CA LYS A 124 19.84 -11.54 -13.33
C LYS A 124 18.91 -11.96 -12.22
N VAL A 125 17.67 -12.27 -12.58
CA VAL A 125 16.65 -12.74 -11.65
C VAL A 125 16.27 -14.15 -12.06
N TYR A 126 16.46 -15.08 -11.14
CA TYR A 126 15.98 -16.46 -11.24
C TYR A 126 14.73 -16.59 -10.39
N TYR A 127 13.74 -17.35 -10.84
CA TYR A 127 12.48 -17.45 -10.11
C TYR A 127 11.91 -18.87 -10.08
N THR A 128 11.36 -19.22 -8.91
CA THR A 128 10.58 -20.43 -8.70
C THR A 128 9.12 -20.04 -8.48
N ILE A 129 8.22 -20.67 -9.23
CA ILE A 129 6.77 -20.46 -9.12
C ILE A 129 6.23 -21.25 -7.93
N GLU A 130 5.69 -20.56 -6.94
CA GLU A 130 5.04 -21.14 -5.76
C GLU A 130 3.52 -21.12 -5.95
N ASP A 131 3.04 -21.99 -6.82
CA ASP A 131 1.66 -21.98 -7.33
C ASP A 131 0.59 -22.05 -6.22
N ALA A 132 0.85 -22.80 -5.14
CA ALA A 132 -0.06 -22.91 -4.00
C ALA A 132 -0.23 -21.59 -3.23
N LEU A 133 0.73 -20.67 -3.33
CA LEU A 133 0.71 -19.36 -2.68
C LEU A 133 0.35 -18.24 -3.66
N GLY A 134 0.41 -18.48 -4.96
CA GLY A 134 0.24 -17.44 -5.98
C GLY A 134 1.40 -16.45 -6.02
N THR A 135 2.61 -16.91 -5.68
CA THR A 135 3.82 -16.10 -5.51
C THR A 135 5.04 -16.68 -6.21
N LEU A 136 6.11 -15.90 -6.25
CA LEU A 136 7.43 -16.24 -6.76
C LEU A 136 8.47 -16.12 -5.63
N SER A 137 9.32 -17.13 -5.52
CA SER A 137 10.58 -17.01 -4.78
C SER A 137 11.68 -16.63 -5.77
N LEU A 138 12.38 -15.53 -5.49
CA LEU A 138 13.41 -14.98 -6.36
C LEU A 138 14.82 -15.29 -5.84
N LYS A 139 15.76 -15.46 -6.78
CA LYS A 139 17.19 -15.35 -6.53
C LYS A 139 17.76 -14.26 -7.43
N VAL A 140 18.49 -13.31 -6.86
CA VAL A 140 18.98 -12.14 -7.58
C VAL A 140 20.51 -12.13 -7.59
N TYR A 141 21.08 -11.98 -8.78
CA TYR A 141 22.51 -11.86 -8.99
C TYR A 141 22.87 -10.56 -9.70
N CYS A 142 23.84 -9.82 -9.16
CA CYS A 142 24.50 -8.70 -9.83
C CYS A 142 25.97 -8.66 -9.39
N GLU A 143 26.91 -8.53 -10.35
CA GLU A 143 28.35 -8.52 -10.06
C GLU A 143 28.75 -7.43 -9.06
N GLY A 144 28.10 -6.26 -9.15
CA GLY A 144 28.40 -5.12 -8.28
C GLY A 144 28.05 -5.34 -6.81
N LEU A 145 27.20 -6.32 -6.51
CA LEU A 145 26.75 -6.55 -5.14
C LEU A 145 27.70 -7.40 -4.32
N LYS A 146 28.55 -8.24 -4.94
CA LYS A 146 29.32 -9.31 -4.25
C LYS A 146 30.07 -8.84 -3.00
N GLU A 147 30.75 -7.70 -3.10
CA GLU A 147 31.60 -7.16 -2.03
C GLU A 147 30.87 -6.27 -1.02
N LEU A 148 29.56 -6.05 -1.20
CA LEU A 148 28.76 -5.24 -0.29
C LEU A 148 28.34 -6.03 0.95
N ALA A 149 28.15 -5.30 2.06
CA ALA A 149 27.50 -5.86 3.24
C ALA A 149 26.05 -6.28 2.92
N GLN A 150 25.58 -7.32 3.58
CA GLN A 150 24.28 -7.94 3.32
C GLN A 150 23.11 -6.94 3.38
N GLU A 151 23.03 -6.11 4.42
CA GLU A 151 21.98 -5.08 4.56
C GLU A 151 21.93 -4.12 3.36
N ARG A 152 23.10 -3.80 2.78
CA ARG A 152 23.19 -2.94 1.60
C ARG A 152 22.78 -3.68 0.32
N LYS A 153 23.12 -4.97 0.22
CA LYS A 153 22.63 -5.83 -0.88
C LYS A 153 21.11 -5.87 -0.87
N GLU A 154 20.51 -6.16 0.28
CA GLU A 154 19.06 -6.24 0.49
C GLU A 154 18.37 -4.92 0.14
N SER A 155 18.89 -3.80 0.64
CA SER A 155 18.33 -2.47 0.35
C SER A 155 18.36 -2.15 -1.15
N ILE A 156 19.46 -2.46 -1.84
CA ILE A 156 19.58 -2.21 -3.29
C ILE A 156 18.64 -3.13 -4.08
N VAL A 157 18.61 -4.42 -3.75
CA VAL A 157 17.77 -5.39 -4.45
C VAL A 157 16.30 -5.09 -4.25
N ALA A 158 15.85 -4.80 -3.03
CA ALA A 158 14.47 -4.42 -2.76
C ALA A 158 14.09 -3.15 -3.54
N TYR A 159 14.94 -2.12 -3.52
CA TYR A 159 14.73 -0.89 -4.29
C TYR A 159 14.61 -1.16 -5.79
N MET A 160 15.52 -1.96 -6.35
CA MET A 160 15.52 -2.27 -7.78
C MET A 160 14.32 -3.13 -8.18
N LEU A 161 13.93 -4.12 -7.36
CA LEU A 161 12.72 -4.91 -7.63
C LEU A 161 11.48 -4.01 -7.63
N GLU A 162 11.24 -3.26 -6.55
CA GLU A 162 10.09 -2.34 -6.44
C GLU A 162 10.05 -1.34 -7.61
N LEU A 163 11.21 -0.85 -8.04
CA LEU A 163 11.31 0.09 -9.15
C LEU A 163 10.89 -0.52 -10.50
N PHE A 164 11.25 -1.77 -10.76
CA PHE A 164 10.97 -2.42 -12.04
C PHE A 164 9.60 -3.11 -12.09
N ILE A 165 9.16 -3.75 -11.01
CA ILE A 165 7.89 -4.49 -10.98
C ILE A 165 6.76 -3.74 -10.25
N GLY A 166 7.05 -2.56 -9.70
CA GLY A 166 6.08 -1.73 -8.98
C GLY A 166 5.78 -2.24 -7.57
N GLU A 167 5.18 -1.38 -6.75
CA GLU A 167 4.82 -1.71 -5.37
C GLU A 167 3.76 -2.84 -5.30
N LEU A 168 2.82 -2.86 -6.25
CA LEU A 168 1.71 -3.83 -6.26
C LEU A 168 2.21 -5.26 -6.43
N GLU A 169 2.95 -5.55 -7.50
CA GLU A 169 3.40 -6.92 -7.75
C GLU A 169 4.53 -7.31 -6.80
N PHE A 170 5.35 -6.36 -6.35
CA PHE A 170 6.34 -6.63 -5.31
C PHE A 170 5.67 -7.14 -4.02
N GLU A 171 4.57 -6.51 -3.60
CA GLU A 171 3.85 -6.92 -2.39
C GLU A 171 2.99 -8.19 -2.60
N ALA A 172 2.32 -8.30 -3.75
CA ALA A 172 1.38 -9.38 -4.01
C ALA A 172 2.05 -10.70 -4.41
N ARG A 173 3.22 -10.64 -5.09
CA ARG A 173 3.79 -11.79 -5.80
C ARG A 173 5.13 -12.24 -5.27
N ILE A 174 5.86 -11.45 -4.51
CA ILE A 174 7.22 -11.84 -4.09
C ILE A 174 7.18 -12.37 -2.66
N SER A 175 7.37 -13.68 -2.50
CA SER A 175 7.37 -14.33 -1.18
C SER A 175 8.75 -14.35 -0.52
N HIS A 176 9.80 -14.45 -1.33
CA HIS A 176 11.17 -14.56 -0.86
C HIS A 176 12.17 -14.02 -1.88
N VAL A 177 13.27 -13.46 -1.39
CA VAL A 177 14.39 -12.99 -2.21
C VAL A 177 15.69 -13.47 -1.58
N ASP A 178 16.44 -14.28 -2.32
CA ASP A 178 17.82 -14.66 -2.00
C ASP A 178 18.79 -13.87 -2.91
N ILE A 179 19.94 -13.45 -2.37
CA ILE A 179 20.92 -12.64 -3.11
C ILE A 179 22.19 -13.45 -3.29
N LEU A 180 22.52 -13.73 -4.55
CA LEU A 180 23.58 -14.65 -4.91
C LEU A 180 24.93 -13.94 -5.11
N ASP A 181 26.01 -14.57 -4.66
CA ASP A 181 27.38 -14.14 -4.93
C ASP A 181 27.93 -14.65 -6.27
N ALA A 182 27.21 -15.56 -6.94
CA ALA A 182 27.55 -16.08 -8.27
C ALA A 182 26.27 -16.40 -9.05
N PRO A 183 26.29 -16.35 -10.40
CA PRO A 183 25.17 -16.81 -11.21
C PRO A 183 24.89 -18.30 -10.94
N CYS A 184 23.62 -18.69 -10.95
CA CYS A 184 23.22 -20.10 -10.96
C CYS A 184 22.72 -20.53 -12.36
N ASP A 185 22.56 -21.83 -12.52
CA ASP A 185 22.04 -22.47 -13.73
C ASP A 185 20.62 -22.97 -13.44
N GLU A 186 19.65 -22.08 -13.59
CA GLU A 186 18.22 -22.38 -13.48
C GLU A 186 17.52 -22.02 -14.80
N GLU A 187 16.50 -22.78 -15.14
CA GLU A 187 15.76 -22.63 -16.41
C GLU A 187 14.99 -21.31 -16.46
N ASN A 188 14.33 -20.96 -15.35
CA ASN A 188 13.58 -19.72 -15.20
C ASN A 188 14.53 -18.59 -14.81
N VAL A 189 14.99 -17.84 -15.81
CA VAL A 189 15.87 -16.69 -15.61
C VAL A 189 15.53 -15.58 -16.60
N CYS A 190 15.48 -14.36 -16.08
CA CYS A 190 15.32 -13.15 -16.88
C CYS A 190 16.32 -12.08 -16.41
N LEU A 191 16.46 -11.02 -17.21
CA LEU A 191 17.02 -9.78 -16.70
C LEU A 191 15.92 -9.02 -15.95
N LEU A 192 16.29 -8.23 -14.95
CA LEU A 192 15.33 -7.48 -14.14
C LEU A 192 14.32 -6.64 -14.95
N PRO A 193 14.68 -5.97 -16.07
CA PRO A 193 13.72 -5.22 -16.87
C PRO A 193 12.58 -6.06 -17.46
N ASN A 194 12.79 -7.36 -17.63
CA ASN A 194 11.80 -8.27 -18.19
C ASN A 194 10.93 -8.93 -17.12
N LEU A 195 11.30 -8.81 -15.84
CA LEU A 195 10.65 -9.55 -14.75
C LEU A 195 9.16 -9.21 -14.62
N TYR A 196 8.78 -7.95 -14.85
CA TYR A 196 7.38 -7.54 -14.76
C TYR A 196 6.52 -8.21 -15.85
N GLU A 197 7.02 -8.29 -17.08
CA GLU A 197 6.33 -8.98 -18.18
C GLU A 197 6.18 -10.47 -17.89
N ASP A 198 7.25 -11.13 -17.41
CA ASP A 198 7.21 -12.52 -16.98
C ASP A 198 6.17 -12.75 -15.85
N ILE A 199 6.07 -11.83 -14.87
CA ILE A 199 5.05 -11.91 -13.81
C ILE A 199 3.63 -11.84 -14.41
N CYS A 200 3.38 -10.91 -15.34
CA CYS A 200 2.08 -10.80 -16.00
C CYS A 200 1.71 -12.07 -16.75
N ASP A 201 2.63 -12.63 -17.53
CA ASP A 201 2.42 -13.88 -18.27
C ASP A 201 2.13 -15.05 -17.31
N ILE A 202 2.86 -15.15 -16.19
CA ILE A 202 2.63 -16.18 -15.17
C ILE A 202 1.25 -16.04 -14.54
N ILE A 203 0.82 -14.81 -14.20
CA ILE A 203 -0.52 -14.57 -13.61
C ILE A 203 -1.61 -15.10 -14.55
N ILE A 204 -1.49 -14.82 -15.85
CA ILE A 204 -2.43 -15.27 -16.88
C ILE A 204 -2.37 -16.80 -17.03
N ASP A 205 -1.19 -17.37 -17.18
CA ASP A 205 -0.98 -18.81 -17.42
C ASP A 205 -1.43 -19.67 -16.24
N LYS A 206 -1.33 -19.14 -15.01
CA LYS A 206 -1.70 -19.84 -13.78
C LYS A 206 -3.10 -19.50 -13.27
N ASP A 207 -3.82 -18.60 -13.93
CA ASP A 207 -5.15 -18.12 -13.49
C ASP A 207 -5.10 -17.59 -12.04
N TRP A 208 -4.04 -16.86 -11.71
CA TRP A 208 -3.89 -16.25 -10.39
C TRP A 208 -4.82 -15.04 -10.22
N VAL A 209 -5.26 -14.80 -8.99
CA VAL A 209 -6.10 -13.63 -8.67
C VAL A 209 -5.36 -12.34 -9.04
N GLU A 210 -5.96 -11.52 -9.88
CA GLU A 210 -5.48 -10.17 -10.20
C GLU A 210 -5.83 -9.18 -9.08
N TYR A 211 -4.87 -8.33 -8.72
CA TYR A 211 -5.07 -7.20 -7.81
C TYR A 211 -5.01 -5.90 -8.59
N HIS A 212 -5.74 -4.88 -8.14
CA HIS A 212 -5.78 -3.58 -8.81
C HIS A 212 -5.12 -2.46 -8.00
N ASP A 213 -4.92 -2.67 -6.69
CA ASP A 213 -4.17 -1.77 -5.82
C ASP A 213 -3.63 -2.51 -4.58
N PRO A 214 -2.54 -2.03 -3.95
CA PRO A 214 -1.96 -2.72 -2.79
C PRO A 214 -2.90 -2.90 -1.60
N LEU A 215 -3.94 -2.06 -1.47
CA LEU A 215 -4.92 -2.13 -0.38
C LEU A 215 -6.08 -3.10 -0.69
N SER A 216 -6.00 -3.82 -1.81
CA SER A 216 -6.90 -4.92 -2.19
C SER A 216 -6.31 -6.31 -1.92
N ILE A 217 -5.00 -6.39 -1.64
CA ILE A 217 -4.32 -7.64 -1.28
C ILE A 217 -4.86 -8.11 0.07
N TYR A 218 -5.48 -9.28 0.13
CA TYR A 218 -6.08 -9.81 1.35
C TYR A 218 -5.34 -11.04 1.86
N THR A 219 -5.24 -11.15 3.18
CA THR A 219 -4.69 -12.31 3.90
C THR A 219 -5.74 -12.86 4.85
N ALA A 220 -5.86 -14.18 4.91
CA ALA A 220 -6.76 -14.87 5.83
C ALA A 220 -5.96 -15.66 6.88
N TYR A 221 -6.30 -15.48 8.16
CA TYR A 221 -5.72 -16.22 9.28
C TYR A 221 -6.81 -17.05 9.95
N LYS A 222 -6.57 -18.36 10.08
CA LYS A 222 -7.36 -19.22 10.96
C LYS A 222 -6.62 -19.36 12.29
N LEU A 223 -7.26 -18.95 13.38
CA LEU A 223 -6.68 -19.01 14.71
C LEU A 223 -6.96 -20.36 15.37
N ASP A 224 -5.99 -20.86 16.14
CA ASP A 224 -6.12 -22.12 16.89
C ASP A 224 -7.22 -22.04 17.95
N GLU A 225 -7.90 -23.16 18.17
CA GLU A 225 -8.97 -23.34 19.17
C GLU A 225 -8.41 -23.33 20.61
N LYS A 226 -8.04 -22.15 21.11
CA LYS A 226 -7.84 -21.88 22.54
C LYS A 226 -9.18 -21.45 23.16
N PRO A 227 -9.37 -21.60 24.49
CA PRO A 227 -10.61 -21.14 25.12
C PRO A 227 -10.85 -19.66 24.79
N VAL A 228 -11.90 -19.44 24.02
CA VAL A 228 -12.38 -18.14 23.56
C VAL A 228 -12.79 -17.35 24.80
N SER A 229 -12.19 -16.17 24.97
CA SER A 229 -12.60 -15.24 26.03
C SER A 229 -13.77 -14.41 25.53
N GLU A 230 -14.76 -14.11 26.39
CA GLU A 230 -15.84 -13.15 26.09
C GLU A 230 -15.31 -11.71 25.92
N THR A 231 -14.01 -11.47 26.11
CA THR A 231 -13.39 -10.17 25.87
C THR A 231 -13.28 -9.89 24.38
N LEU A 232 -13.68 -8.69 23.96
CA LEU A 232 -13.57 -8.23 22.57
C LEU A 232 -12.21 -8.58 21.95
N ARG A 233 -12.29 -9.14 20.75
CA ARG A 233 -11.19 -9.61 19.89
C ARG A 233 -10.40 -10.82 20.44
N ASN A 234 -10.62 -11.26 21.68
CA ASN A 234 -10.07 -12.53 22.16
C ASN A 234 -10.97 -13.73 21.83
N ASP A 235 -12.06 -13.49 21.09
CA ASP A 235 -13.01 -14.49 20.63
C ASP A 235 -12.91 -14.80 19.13
N ARG A 236 -11.98 -14.15 18.40
CA ARG A 236 -11.81 -14.31 16.95
C ARG A 236 -11.40 -15.74 16.59
N LYS A 237 -12.01 -16.28 15.54
CA LYS A 237 -11.70 -17.58 14.92
C LYS A 237 -11.06 -17.42 13.55
N LEU A 238 -11.57 -16.49 12.76
CA LEU A 238 -11.12 -16.18 11.41
C LEU A 238 -10.86 -14.68 11.30
N ILE A 239 -9.70 -14.32 10.78
CA ILE A 239 -9.35 -12.93 10.44
C ILE A 239 -9.16 -12.87 8.92
N VAL A 240 -9.73 -11.85 8.29
CA VAL A 240 -9.45 -11.51 6.89
C VAL A 240 -9.03 -10.05 6.88
N THR A 241 -7.89 -9.71 6.31
CA THR A 241 -7.37 -8.34 6.37
C THR A 241 -6.63 -7.95 5.11
N THR A 242 -6.65 -6.66 4.78
CA THR A 242 -5.75 -6.06 3.78
C THR A 242 -4.54 -5.37 4.40
N ASN A 243 -4.40 -5.46 5.73
CA ASN A 243 -3.30 -4.89 6.51
C ASN A 243 -2.74 -5.94 7.48
N ALA A 244 -2.16 -6.99 6.89
CA ALA A 244 -1.49 -8.08 7.63
C ALA A 244 -0.47 -7.56 8.67
N PRO A 245 0.41 -6.58 8.36
CA PRO A 245 1.35 -6.04 9.34
C PRO A 245 0.68 -5.46 10.59
N LEU A 246 -0.46 -4.75 10.43
CA LEU A 246 -1.22 -4.24 11.57
C LEU A 246 -1.79 -5.37 12.43
N GLN A 247 -2.30 -6.45 11.83
CA GLN A 247 -2.80 -7.59 12.62
C GLN A 247 -1.69 -8.27 13.41
N GLU A 248 -0.50 -8.43 12.81
CA GLU A 248 0.66 -9.01 13.49
C GLU A 248 1.16 -8.14 14.64
N GLU A 249 1.17 -6.82 14.48
CA GLU A 249 1.47 -5.85 15.54
C GLU A 249 0.47 -5.97 16.70
N LEU A 250 -0.84 -5.97 16.39
CA LEU A 250 -1.90 -6.07 17.39
C LEU A 250 -1.88 -7.41 18.14
N MET A 251 -1.55 -8.52 17.45
CA MET A 251 -1.37 -9.84 18.09
C MET A 251 -0.18 -9.85 19.06
N ARG A 252 0.88 -9.09 18.76
CA ARG A 252 2.03 -8.87 19.65
C ARG A 252 1.76 -7.85 20.76
N LYS A 253 0.58 -7.21 20.76
CA LYS A 253 0.19 -6.12 21.69
C LYS A 253 1.11 -4.90 21.58
N GLU A 254 1.58 -4.65 20.37
CA GLU A 254 2.32 -3.45 19.98
C GLU A 254 1.33 -2.45 19.34
N ASP A 255 1.71 -1.17 19.24
CA ASP A 255 0.83 -0.09 18.77
C ASP A 255 1.56 0.95 17.89
N GLY A 256 2.71 0.59 17.31
CA GLY A 256 3.55 1.47 16.49
C GLY A 256 2.80 2.04 15.29
N MET A 257 2.23 1.17 14.45
CA MET A 257 1.43 1.58 13.29
C MET A 257 0.22 2.43 13.68
N CYS A 258 -0.41 2.13 14.82
CA CYS A 258 -1.52 2.94 15.35
C CYS A 258 -1.06 4.35 15.74
N ARG A 259 0.09 4.49 16.41
CA ARG A 259 0.66 5.80 16.76
C ARG A 259 1.11 6.58 15.53
N ASP A 260 1.70 5.90 14.54
CA ASP A 260 2.13 6.52 13.29
C ASP A 260 0.94 7.10 12.53
N PHE A 261 -0.15 6.34 12.40
CA PHE A 261 -1.34 6.85 11.72
C PHE A 261 -2.01 7.98 12.52
N LEU A 262 -2.00 7.90 13.85
CA LEU A 262 -2.46 8.99 14.72
C LEU A 262 -1.63 10.28 14.53
N ALA A 263 -0.33 10.17 14.36
CA ALA A 263 0.54 11.32 14.07
C ALA A 263 0.18 12.00 12.74
N LEU A 264 -0.29 11.23 11.75
CA LEU A 264 -0.84 11.71 10.47
C LEU A 264 -2.29 12.22 10.59
N GLY A 265 -2.91 12.13 11.77
CA GLY A 265 -4.28 12.58 12.02
C GLY A 265 -5.36 11.61 11.58
N GLY A 266 -5.01 10.35 11.29
CA GLY A 266 -5.95 9.24 11.16
C GLY A 266 -6.04 8.42 12.45
N GLU A 267 -6.83 7.35 12.42
CA GLU A 267 -6.95 6.42 13.53
C GLU A 267 -7.32 5.03 13.01
N TYR A 268 -6.63 3.99 13.46
CA TYR A 268 -7.09 2.62 13.26
C TYR A 268 -8.03 2.20 14.38
N GLY A 269 -9.09 1.49 14.04
CA GLY A 269 -9.97 0.87 15.00
C GLY A 269 -10.81 -0.22 14.36
N PHE A 270 -11.89 -0.57 15.05
CA PHE A 270 -12.79 -1.59 14.58
C PHE A 270 -14.23 -1.28 14.98
N LEU A 271 -15.14 -1.64 14.09
CA LEU A 271 -16.55 -1.78 14.38
C LEU A 271 -16.82 -3.19 14.89
N TYR A 272 -17.77 -3.34 15.81
CA TYR A 272 -18.20 -4.64 16.29
C TYR A 272 -19.69 -4.70 16.62
N TYR A 273 -20.26 -5.89 16.52
CA TYR A 273 -21.64 -6.22 16.87
C TYR A 273 -21.73 -7.69 17.30
N GLU A 274 -22.77 -8.06 18.05
CA GLU A 274 -23.00 -9.45 18.45
C GLU A 274 -23.26 -10.33 17.23
N VAL A 275 -22.69 -11.54 17.20
CA VAL A 275 -22.90 -12.51 16.12
C VAL A 275 -24.40 -12.76 15.94
N LEU A 276 -24.88 -12.64 14.70
CA LEU A 276 -26.29 -12.71 14.36
C LEU A 276 -26.71 -14.10 13.86
N TYR A 277 -25.74 -14.83 13.29
CA TYR A 277 -25.96 -16.14 12.68
C TYR A 277 -24.82 -17.11 13.00
N GLU A 278 -25.04 -18.40 12.79
CA GLU A 278 -23.99 -19.41 12.92
C GLU A 278 -23.03 -19.37 11.73
N ASP A 279 -21.74 -19.57 12.02
CA ASP A 279 -20.64 -19.88 11.10
C ASP A 279 -20.60 -19.06 9.79
N GLU A 280 -20.77 -19.73 8.64
CA GLU A 280 -20.53 -19.17 7.30
C GLU A 280 -21.47 -18.00 6.96
N LYS A 281 -22.70 -18.04 7.50
CA LYS A 281 -23.67 -16.98 7.26
C LYS A 281 -23.25 -15.67 7.92
N GLU A 282 -22.60 -15.75 9.09
CA GLU A 282 -22.07 -14.57 9.75
C GLU A 282 -20.92 -13.95 8.95
N ALA A 283 -20.03 -14.77 8.40
CA ALA A 283 -18.94 -14.29 7.55
C ALA A 283 -19.47 -13.51 6.32
N LEU A 284 -20.53 -14.00 5.69
CA LEU A 284 -21.20 -13.33 4.56
C LEU A 284 -21.85 -12.01 4.97
N VAL A 285 -22.56 -11.99 6.11
CA VAL A 285 -23.19 -10.76 6.62
C VAL A 285 -22.16 -9.72 6.98
N ARG A 286 -21.08 -10.10 7.67
CA ARG A 286 -19.95 -9.22 7.99
C ARG A 286 -19.32 -8.64 6.72
N GLN A 287 -19.10 -9.47 5.70
CA GLN A 287 -18.54 -9.01 4.42
C GLN A 287 -19.47 -8.03 3.69
N GLN A 288 -20.78 -8.28 3.70
CA GLN A 288 -21.76 -7.37 3.11
C GLN A 288 -21.77 -6.03 3.85
N LEU A 289 -21.81 -6.05 5.19
CA LEU A 289 -21.77 -4.85 6.02
C LEU A 289 -20.48 -4.07 5.85
N GLU A 290 -19.34 -4.76 5.78
CA GLU A 290 -18.04 -4.15 5.49
C GLU A 290 -18.10 -3.36 4.18
N LYS A 291 -18.62 -3.99 3.11
CA LYS A 291 -18.76 -3.34 1.81
C LYS A 291 -19.70 -2.13 1.87
N GLU A 292 -20.88 -2.27 2.46
CA GLU A 292 -21.86 -1.18 2.58
C GLU A 292 -21.31 0.02 3.37
N ILE A 293 -20.59 -0.25 4.46
CA ILE A 293 -19.93 0.77 5.27
C ILE A 293 -18.81 1.46 4.47
N ASN A 294 -18.01 0.70 3.72
CA ASN A 294 -16.96 1.27 2.87
C ASN A 294 -17.55 2.16 1.75
N ASP A 295 -18.58 1.67 1.06
CA ASP A 295 -19.26 2.37 -0.04
C ASP A 295 -19.94 3.66 0.45
N LEU A 296 -20.32 3.72 1.74
CA LEU A 296 -20.85 4.93 2.36
C LEU A 296 -19.75 5.91 2.78
N LEU A 297 -18.73 5.43 3.49
CA LEU A 297 -17.78 6.31 4.21
C LEU A 297 -16.58 6.73 3.36
N TYR A 298 -16.08 5.86 2.49
CA TYR A 298 -14.86 6.14 1.72
C TYR A 298 -15.06 7.25 0.68
N PRO A 299 -16.17 7.31 -0.08
CA PRO A 299 -16.43 8.43 -0.99
C PRO A 299 -16.43 9.79 -0.30
N MET A 300 -16.85 9.85 0.97
CA MET A 300 -16.88 11.05 1.81
C MET A 300 -15.54 11.40 2.46
N SER A 301 -14.48 10.62 2.18
CA SER A 301 -13.15 10.75 2.80
C SER A 301 -13.17 10.57 4.33
N ILE A 302 -14.13 9.80 4.85
CA ILE A 302 -14.32 9.64 6.29
C ILE A 302 -13.51 8.46 6.81
N ALA A 303 -13.64 7.30 6.18
CA ALA A 303 -12.97 6.07 6.58
C ALA A 303 -12.90 5.06 5.43
N ARG A 304 -12.01 4.07 5.53
CA ARG A 304 -11.89 2.91 4.62
C ARG A 304 -11.83 1.62 5.43
N THR A 305 -12.58 0.59 5.03
CA THR A 305 -12.52 -0.73 5.69
C THR A 305 -11.28 -1.51 5.24
N MET A 306 -10.83 -2.45 6.07
CA MET A 306 -9.57 -3.19 5.88
C MET A 306 -9.72 -4.68 6.18
N GLY A 307 -10.92 -5.22 5.99
CA GLY A 307 -11.30 -6.55 6.46
C GLY A 307 -11.87 -6.53 7.88
N GLY A 308 -11.60 -7.57 8.64
CA GLY A 308 -12.08 -7.75 10.00
C GLY A 308 -11.96 -9.20 10.46
N ALA A 309 -12.83 -9.60 11.37
CA ALA A 309 -12.79 -10.93 11.94
C ALA A 309 -14.18 -11.44 12.31
N VAL A 310 -14.34 -12.76 12.34
CA VAL A 310 -15.51 -13.43 12.92
C VAL A 310 -15.06 -14.13 14.19
N GLY A 311 -15.72 -13.83 15.30
CA GLY A 311 -15.51 -14.45 16.59
C GLY A 311 -16.65 -15.38 17.02
N GLU A 312 -16.53 -15.92 18.23
CA GLU A 312 -17.60 -16.69 18.88
C GLU A 312 -18.78 -15.80 19.29
N TYR A 313 -18.50 -14.60 19.83
CA TYR A 313 -19.51 -13.72 20.41
C TYR A 313 -19.75 -12.49 19.57
N TYR A 314 -18.72 -11.99 18.90
CA TYR A 314 -18.79 -10.76 18.12
C TYR A 314 -18.20 -10.93 16.72
N SER A 315 -18.76 -10.16 15.80
CA SER A 315 -18.18 -9.90 14.48
C SER A 315 -17.52 -8.54 14.45
N TYR A 316 -16.44 -8.43 13.67
CA TYR A 316 -15.57 -7.27 13.63
C TYR A 316 -15.35 -6.78 12.20
N ILE A 317 -15.33 -5.47 12.01
CA ILE A 317 -14.92 -4.80 10.76
C ILE A 317 -13.81 -3.81 11.12
N ASP A 318 -12.60 -4.09 10.66
CA ASP A 318 -11.43 -3.25 10.93
C ASP A 318 -11.43 -2.06 9.96
N ILE A 319 -11.09 -0.88 10.47
CA ILE A 319 -11.32 0.38 9.76
C ILE A 319 -10.20 1.40 9.99
N ALA A 320 -9.79 2.08 8.92
CA ALA A 320 -8.93 3.26 8.94
C ALA A 320 -9.80 4.52 8.87
N VAL A 321 -9.81 5.32 9.94
CA VAL A 321 -10.59 6.55 10.06
C VAL A 321 -9.72 7.76 9.72
N PHE A 322 -10.13 8.55 8.73
CA PHE A 322 -9.42 9.77 8.28
C PHE A 322 -10.04 11.06 8.84
N ASP A 323 -11.31 11.00 9.23
CA ASP A 323 -12.08 12.10 9.81
C ASP A 323 -12.92 11.58 10.99
N LYS A 324 -12.37 11.69 12.21
CA LYS A 324 -12.97 11.10 13.39
C LYS A 324 -14.34 11.66 13.72
N ASP A 325 -14.50 12.99 13.65
CA ASP A 325 -15.75 13.66 13.98
C ASP A 325 -16.84 13.28 12.97
N GLY A 326 -16.51 13.32 11.67
CA GLY A 326 -17.40 12.87 10.61
C GLY A 326 -17.78 11.39 10.74
N PHE A 327 -16.83 10.56 11.16
CA PHE A 327 -17.05 9.13 11.38
C PHE A 327 -18.03 8.84 12.52
N MET A 328 -17.91 9.50 13.67
CA MET A 328 -18.83 9.28 14.79
C MET A 328 -20.27 9.67 14.42
N ILE A 329 -20.45 10.79 13.72
CA ILE A 329 -21.77 11.22 13.22
C ILE A 329 -22.34 10.21 12.22
N ALA A 330 -21.49 9.69 11.31
CA ALA A 330 -21.92 8.69 10.34
C ALA A 330 -22.32 7.37 11.02
N LEU A 331 -21.57 6.93 12.04
CA LEU A 331 -21.89 5.74 12.80
C LEU A 331 -23.22 5.84 13.56
N GLU A 332 -23.53 7.00 14.13
CA GLU A 332 -24.84 7.25 14.74
C GLU A 332 -25.97 7.08 13.71
N LYS A 333 -25.82 7.67 12.53
CA LYS A 333 -26.81 7.54 11.44
C LYS A 333 -26.93 6.12 10.90
N ILE A 334 -25.82 5.38 10.78
CA ILE A 334 -25.85 3.97 10.39
C ILE A 334 -26.72 3.20 11.40
N ASN A 335 -26.50 3.40 12.69
CA ASN A 335 -27.27 2.73 13.74
C ASN A 335 -28.77 3.06 13.74
N GLU A 336 -29.20 4.23 13.26
CA GLU A 336 -30.62 4.57 13.12
C GLU A 336 -31.35 3.70 12.07
N HIS A 337 -30.60 3.13 11.12
CA HIS A 337 -31.15 2.34 10.00
C HIS A 337 -30.93 0.83 10.18
N MET A 338 -30.31 0.41 11.29
CA MET A 338 -29.96 -0.97 11.58
C MET A 338 -30.89 -1.59 12.63
N ASN A 339 -31.19 -2.89 12.47
CA ASN A 339 -31.98 -3.64 13.44
C ASN A 339 -31.19 -4.05 14.69
N PHE A 340 -29.89 -3.79 14.70
CA PHE A 340 -28.97 -4.04 15.81
C PHE A 340 -27.96 -2.91 15.88
N LYS A 341 -27.32 -2.76 17.04
CA LYS A 341 -26.36 -1.68 17.27
C LYS A 341 -24.94 -2.13 16.92
N ILE A 342 -24.28 -1.32 16.09
CA ILE A 342 -22.86 -1.40 15.78
C ILE A 342 -22.12 -0.42 16.69
N TYR A 343 -21.07 -0.91 17.33
CA TYR A 343 -20.20 -0.14 18.21
C TYR A 343 -18.85 0.09 17.55
N TYR A 344 -18.14 1.13 17.96
CA TYR A 344 -16.79 1.42 17.52
C TYR A 344 -15.82 1.40 18.71
N LYS A 345 -14.60 0.90 18.48
CA LYS A 345 -13.49 1.04 19.41
C LYS A 345 -12.18 1.31 18.66
N SER A 346 -11.37 2.22 19.19
CA SER A 346 -10.00 2.45 18.72
C SER A 346 -9.12 1.24 19.06
N PHE A 347 -8.06 0.99 18.28
CA PHE A 347 -7.04 0.03 18.68
C PHE A 347 -6.10 0.57 19.77
N LEU A 348 -6.05 1.89 19.96
CA LEU A 348 -5.29 2.58 21.01
C LEU A 348 -6.02 2.63 22.35
#